data_AF-A0A1U7XRJ1-F1
#
_entry.id   AF-A0A1U7XRJ1-F1
#
_cell.length_a   1.000
_cell.length_b   1.000
_cell.length_c   1.000
_cell.angle_alpha   90.00
_cell.angle_beta   90.00
_cell.angle_gamma   90.00
#
_symmetry.space_group_name_H-M   'P 1'
#
loop_
_entity.id
_entity.type
_entity.pdbx_description
1 polymer ?
#
loop_
_entity_poly.entity_id
_entity_poly.type
_entity_poly.pdbx_seq_one_letter_code
_entity_poly.pdbx_strand_id
1 'polypeptide(L)'
;MSIAIPRVFLALLLLMFITKNSVNGQLEEWCVADEQTPDNELQVALDWACGKGGADCSRIQKDKVCYYPNTVKDHASYAFNNYFQKYKKKGGSCFFNNAAMITQVDPSYNSCHYGYMP
;
A
#
# COMPACT_ATOMS: atom_id res chain seq x y z
N MET A 1 12.45 39.72 -34.17
CA MET A 1 13.16 38.49 -34.57
C MET A 1 12.22 37.32 -34.31
N SER A 2 11.41 36.95 -35.30
CA SER A 2 10.46 35.85 -35.17
C SER A 2 11.20 34.53 -35.25
N ILE A 3 11.25 33.79 -34.15
CA ILE A 3 11.81 32.44 -34.12
C ILE A 3 10.78 31.54 -34.82
N ALA A 4 10.98 31.27 -36.10
CA ALA A 4 10.20 30.27 -36.82
C ALA A 4 10.60 28.90 -36.30
N ILE A 5 9.78 28.34 -35.39
CA ILE A 5 9.98 27.00 -34.84
C ILE A 5 9.87 26.03 -36.02
N PRO A 6 10.95 25.32 -36.41
CA PRO A 6 10.91 24.41 -37.56
C PRO A 6 9.80 23.39 -37.35
N ARG A 7 9.05 23.03 -38.40
CA ARG A 7 7.96 22.03 -38.32
C ARG A 7 8.40 20.72 -37.66
N VAL A 8 9.70 20.42 -37.74
CA VAL A 8 10.37 19.29 -37.06
C VAL A 8 10.31 19.42 -35.53
N PHE A 9 10.50 20.62 -34.96
CA PHE A 9 10.37 20.87 -33.52
C PHE A 9 8.93 20.76 -33.03
N LEU A 10 7.95 21.22 -33.84
CA LEU A 10 6.53 21.03 -33.52
C LEU A 10 6.15 19.53 -33.53
N ALA A 11 6.68 18.77 -34.49
CA ALA A 11 6.51 17.32 -34.54
C ALA A 11 7.21 16.59 -33.38
N LEU A 12 8.42 17.02 -32.97
CA LEU A 12 9.14 16.47 -31.82
C LEU A 12 8.43 16.76 -30.49
N LEU A 13 7.85 17.95 -30.32
CA LEU A 13 7.00 18.26 -29.17
C LEU A 13 5.75 17.39 -29.16
N LEU A 14 5.10 17.16 -30.32
CA LEU A 14 3.96 16.26 -30.45
C LEU A 14 4.30 14.80 -30.10
N LEU A 15 5.50 14.33 -30.46
CA LEU A 15 5.96 12.97 -30.11
C LEU A 15 6.13 12.76 -28.61
N MET A 16 6.44 13.79 -27.82
CA MET A 16 6.48 13.71 -26.34
C MET A 16 5.09 13.50 -25.73
N PHE A 17 4.00 13.85 -26.43
CA PHE A 17 2.64 13.61 -25.97
C PHE A 17 2.13 12.20 -26.28
N ILE A 18 2.69 11.52 -27.31
CA ILE A 18 2.18 10.21 -27.78
C ILE A 18 2.77 9.03 -26.99
N THR A 19 3.93 9.18 -26.32
CA THR A 19 4.55 8.06 -25.57
C THR A 19 4.24 8.01 -24.08
N LYS A 20 3.30 8.82 -23.57
CA LYS A 20 2.64 8.53 -22.28
C LYS A 20 1.61 7.40 -22.41
N ASN A 21 1.98 6.30 -23.06
CA ASN A 21 1.34 5.02 -22.84
C ASN A 21 1.86 4.50 -21.51
N SER A 22 1.29 4.99 -20.41
CA SER A 22 1.33 4.27 -19.15
C SER A 22 0.66 2.92 -19.43
N VAL A 23 1.46 1.88 -19.66
CA VAL A 23 1.01 0.51 -19.45
C VAL A 23 0.70 0.47 -17.96
N ASN A 24 -0.54 0.79 -17.61
CA ASN A 24 -1.01 0.85 -16.25
C ASN A 24 -1.30 -0.59 -15.80
N GLY A 25 -0.28 -1.46 -15.87
CA GLY A 25 -0.28 -2.73 -15.19
C GLY A 25 0.07 -2.47 -13.74
N GLN A 26 -0.86 -1.88 -12.98
CA GLN A 26 -0.71 -1.84 -11.54
C GLN A 26 -0.78 -3.28 -11.05
N LEU A 27 0.35 -3.80 -10.59
CA LEU A 27 0.42 -5.09 -9.92
C LEU A 27 -0.42 -5.00 -8.65
N GLU A 28 -1.09 -6.10 -8.30
CA GLU A 28 -1.80 -6.17 -7.03
C GLU A 28 -0.76 -6.14 -5.90
N GLU A 29 -0.90 -5.17 -5.02
CA GLU A 29 0.05 -4.89 -3.95
C GLU A 29 -0.68 -4.84 -2.61
N TRP A 30 -0.12 -5.52 -1.62
CA TRP A 30 -0.52 -5.49 -0.22
C TRP A 30 0.61 -4.91 0.63
N CYS A 31 0.25 -4.36 1.77
CA CYS A 31 1.21 -3.86 2.76
C CYS A 31 1.19 -4.75 3.99
N VAL A 32 2.31 -5.41 4.28
CA VAL A 32 2.45 -6.34 5.42
C VAL A 32 3.55 -5.88 6.36
N ALA A 33 3.56 -6.38 7.60
CA ALA A 33 4.64 -6.08 8.53
C ALA A 33 5.98 -6.64 8.03
N ASP A 34 7.06 -5.90 8.24
CA ASP A 34 8.41 -6.40 7.99
C ASP A 34 8.79 -7.41 9.07
N GLU A 35 9.25 -8.59 8.67
CA GLU A 35 9.64 -9.68 9.57
C GLU A 35 10.82 -9.35 10.47
N GLN A 36 11.65 -8.39 10.08
CA GLN A 36 12.84 -7.98 10.83
C GLN A 36 12.52 -6.90 11.88
N THR A 37 11.31 -6.33 11.87
CA THR A 37 10.95 -5.27 12.81
C THR A 37 10.61 -5.86 14.19
N PRO A 38 11.20 -5.34 15.28
CA PRO A 38 10.88 -5.78 16.63
C PRO A 38 9.40 -5.59 17.01
N ASP A 39 8.84 -6.52 17.78
CA ASP A 39 7.42 -6.49 18.20
C ASP A 39 7.02 -5.18 18.90
N ASN A 40 7.91 -4.54 19.66
CA ASN A 40 7.60 -3.27 20.31
C ASN A 40 7.42 -2.11 19.31
N GLU A 41 8.17 -2.12 18.20
CA GLU A 41 8.01 -1.13 17.13
C GLU A 41 6.78 -1.42 16.29
N LEU A 42 6.51 -2.71 16.00
CA LEU A 42 5.28 -3.15 15.35
C LEU A 42 4.04 -2.78 16.16
N GLN A 43 4.08 -2.92 17.48
CA GLN A 43 2.95 -2.57 18.34
C GLN A 43 2.63 -1.08 18.28
N VAL A 44 3.64 -0.21 18.33
CA VAL A 44 3.44 1.25 18.20
C VAL A 44 2.83 1.61 16.84
N ALA A 45 3.32 0.98 15.77
CA ALA A 45 2.79 1.19 14.43
C ALA A 45 1.36 0.64 14.27
N LEU A 46 1.06 -0.52 14.84
CA LEU A 46 -0.28 -1.13 14.88
C LEU A 46 -1.26 -0.24 15.63
N ASP A 47 -0.89 0.26 16.81
CA ASP A 47 -1.72 1.16 17.62
C ASP A 47 -2.04 2.44 16.85
N TRP A 48 -1.06 3.00 16.15
CA TRP A 48 -1.28 4.14 15.27
C TRP A 48 -2.24 3.79 14.13
N ALA A 49 -2.02 2.68 13.43
CA ALA A 49 -2.84 2.25 12.30
C ALA A 49 -4.31 2.11 12.69
N CYS A 50 -4.60 1.39 13.78
CA CYS A 50 -5.95 1.17 14.29
C CYS A 50 -6.57 2.42 14.93
N GLY A 51 -5.74 3.34 15.45
CA GLY A 51 -6.18 4.60 16.03
C GLY A 51 -6.23 5.73 15.00
N LYS A 52 -5.20 6.58 15.02
CA LYS A 52 -5.14 7.81 14.22
C LYS A 52 -5.05 7.55 12.71
N GLY A 53 -4.46 6.43 12.30
CA GLY A 53 -4.36 6.00 10.91
C GLY A 53 -5.72 5.62 10.31
N GLY A 54 -6.69 5.20 11.14
CA GLY A 54 -8.04 4.89 10.70
C GLY A 54 -8.18 3.60 9.90
N ALA A 55 -7.28 2.63 10.12
CA ALA A 55 -7.47 1.24 9.69
C ALA A 55 -8.67 0.62 10.43
N ASP A 56 -9.44 -0.22 9.74
CA ASP A 56 -10.44 -1.07 10.39
C ASP A 56 -9.77 -2.33 10.97
N CYS A 57 -9.58 -2.32 12.28
CA CYS A 57 -8.97 -3.40 13.05
C CYS A 57 -10.00 -4.32 13.72
N SER A 58 -11.27 -4.28 13.31
CA SER A 58 -12.33 -5.10 13.90
C SER A 58 -12.13 -6.61 13.67
N ARG A 59 -11.46 -7.01 12.58
CA ARG A 59 -11.27 -8.45 12.24
C ARG A 59 -10.11 -9.12 12.97
N ILE A 60 -9.20 -8.35 13.56
CA ILE A 60 -8.07 -8.84 14.36
C ILE A 60 -8.36 -8.84 15.86
N GLN A 61 -9.58 -8.50 16.28
CA GLN A 61 -9.98 -8.57 17.69
C GLN A 61 -10.20 -10.02 18.12
N LYS A 62 -10.17 -10.27 19.42
CA LYS A 62 -10.47 -11.60 19.99
C LYS A 62 -11.79 -12.16 19.43
N ASP A 63 -11.79 -13.45 19.13
CA ASP A 63 -12.92 -14.20 18.57
C ASP A 63 -13.32 -13.79 17.14
N LYS A 64 -12.44 -13.08 16.42
CA LYS A 64 -12.64 -12.67 15.03
C LYS A 64 -11.74 -13.46 14.09
N VAL A 65 -12.12 -13.42 12.81
CA VAL A 65 -11.59 -14.29 11.74
C VAL A 65 -10.11 -14.11 11.45
N CYS A 66 -9.51 -12.97 11.78
CA CYS A 66 -8.08 -12.67 11.61
C CYS A 66 -7.34 -12.56 12.95
N TYR A 67 -7.91 -13.08 14.04
CA TYR A 67 -7.25 -13.05 15.34
C TYR A 67 -6.06 -14.02 15.42
N TYR A 68 -6.16 -15.16 14.75
CA TYR A 68 -5.10 -16.17 14.72
C TYR A 68 -4.34 -16.12 13.40
N PRO A 69 -2.99 -16.11 13.41
CA PRO A 69 -2.13 -16.25 14.60
C PRO A 69 -2.18 -15.01 15.50
N ASN A 70 -2.18 -15.23 16.82
CA ASN A 70 -2.26 -14.15 17.81
C ASN A 70 -0.86 -13.60 18.09
N THR A 71 -0.28 -12.93 17.11
CA THR A 71 1.00 -12.24 17.23
C THR A 71 0.86 -10.78 16.81
N VAL A 72 1.75 -9.93 17.32
CA VAL A 72 1.78 -8.50 16.94
C VAL A 72 2.04 -8.36 15.44
N LYS A 73 2.92 -9.18 14.86
CA LYS A 73 3.24 -9.17 13.42
C LYS A 73 2.02 -9.45 12.54
N ASP A 74 1.22 -10.46 12.89
CA ASP A 74 0.04 -10.85 12.10
C ASP A 74 -1.06 -9.78 12.18
N HIS A 75 -1.28 -9.22 13.38
CA HIS A 75 -2.24 -8.14 13.59
C HIS A 75 -1.81 -6.85 12.89
N ALA A 76 -0.52 -6.51 12.98
CA ALA A 76 0.09 -5.37 12.29
C ALA A 76 -0.05 -5.50 10.77
N SER A 77 0.28 -6.67 10.20
CA SER A 77 0.15 -6.92 8.76
C SER A 77 -1.27 -6.66 8.26
N TYR A 78 -2.28 -7.15 8.98
CA TYR A 78 -3.67 -6.92 8.61
C TYR A 78 -4.05 -5.43 8.66
N ALA A 79 -3.69 -4.75 9.75
CA ALA A 79 -3.99 -3.33 9.94
C ALA A 79 -3.27 -2.44 8.92
N PHE A 80 -2.01 -2.73 8.62
CA PHE A 80 -1.20 -2.02 7.63
C PHE A 80 -1.79 -2.15 6.24
N ASN A 81 -2.19 -3.35 5.84
CA ASN A 81 -2.86 -3.54 4.56
C ASN A 81 -4.18 -2.78 4.51
N ASN A 82 -5.02 -2.88 5.54
CA ASN A 82 -6.31 -2.19 5.57
C ASN A 82 -6.14 -0.67 5.38
N TYR A 83 -5.21 -0.06 6.13
CA TYR A 83 -4.83 1.34 5.96
C TYR A 83 -4.32 1.62 4.54
N PHE A 84 -3.36 0.84 4.06
CA PHE A 84 -2.71 1.05 2.77
C PHE A 84 -3.74 1.04 1.64
N GLN A 85 -4.61 0.03 1.57
CA GLN A 85 -5.64 -0.03 0.54
C GLN A 85 -6.61 1.17 0.60
N LYS A 86 -6.99 1.58 1.81
CA LYS A 86 -7.93 2.68 2.03
C LYS A 86 -7.35 4.05 1.63
N TYR A 87 -6.03 4.23 1.80
CA TYR A 87 -5.40 5.56 1.68
C TYR A 87 -4.35 5.66 0.57
N LYS A 88 -3.94 4.59 -0.13
CA LYS A 88 -2.89 4.65 -1.17
C LYS A 88 -3.18 5.64 -2.30
N LYS A 89 -4.46 5.82 -2.66
CA LYS A 89 -4.91 6.83 -3.65
C LYS A 89 -4.96 8.26 -3.11
N LYS A 90 -4.79 8.44 -1.79
CA LYS A 90 -4.82 9.72 -1.08
C LYS A 90 -3.45 10.09 -0.48
N GLY A 91 -2.39 9.43 -0.93
CA GLY A 91 -1.01 9.66 -0.46
C GLY A 91 -0.60 8.82 0.76
N GLY A 92 -1.46 7.90 1.24
CA GLY A 92 -1.05 6.91 2.22
C GLY A 92 0.00 5.96 1.63
N SER A 93 1.01 5.60 2.42
CA SER A 93 2.09 4.71 2.02
C SER A 93 2.20 3.51 2.95
N CYS A 94 2.86 2.46 2.48
CA CYS A 94 3.27 1.31 3.28
C CYS A 94 4.58 1.59 4.03
N PHE A 95 4.64 2.69 4.79
CA PHE A 95 5.88 3.10 5.46
C PHE A 95 5.93 2.66 6.91
N PHE A 96 4.93 3.03 7.73
CA PHE A 96 4.83 2.67 9.16
C PHE A 96 6.16 2.75 9.94
N ASN A 97 6.97 3.79 9.69
CA ASN A 97 8.32 3.93 10.26
C ASN A 97 9.29 2.79 9.90
N ASN A 98 9.26 2.35 8.64
CA ASN A 98 9.94 1.17 8.10
C ASN A 98 9.50 -0.17 8.72
N ALA A 99 8.39 -0.20 9.47
CA ALA A 99 7.87 -1.44 10.06
C ALA A 99 7.07 -2.31 9.07
N ALA A 100 6.96 -1.88 7.81
CA ALA A 100 6.11 -2.51 6.81
C ALA A 100 6.78 -2.57 5.43
N MET A 101 6.34 -3.53 4.63
CA MET A 101 6.83 -3.75 3.28
C MET A 101 5.69 -4.07 2.31
N ILE A 102 5.89 -3.73 1.04
CA ILE A 102 4.99 -4.12 -0.05
C ILE A 102 5.26 -5.56 -0.45
N THR A 103 4.19 -6.32 -0.68
CA THR A 103 4.21 -7.64 -1.30
C THR A 103 3.24 -7.71 -2.47
N GLN A 104 3.59 -8.49 -3.49
CA GLN A 104 2.72 -8.83 -4.62
C GLN A 104 2.08 -10.22 -4.47
N VAL A 105 2.31 -10.86 -3.32
CA VAL A 105 1.71 -12.14 -2.95
C VAL A 105 0.57 -11.86 -1.99
N ASP A 106 -0.64 -12.31 -2.32
CA ASP A 106 -1.81 -12.19 -1.45
C ASP A 106 -1.51 -12.86 -0.10
N PRO A 107 -1.45 -12.08 1.01
CA PRO A 107 -1.15 -12.62 2.34
C PRO A 107 -2.39 -13.25 3.02
N SER A 108 -3.52 -13.36 2.32
CA SER A 108 -4.73 -14.02 2.83
C SER A 108 -4.46 -15.49 3.16
N TYR A 109 -5.06 -15.95 4.26
CA TYR A 109 -4.98 -17.34 4.69
C TYR A 109 -6.29 -17.77 5.36
N ASN A 110 -6.66 -19.05 5.18
CA ASN A 110 -7.92 -19.60 5.70
C ASN A 110 -9.12 -18.67 5.39
N SER A 111 -9.81 -18.17 6.42
CA SER A 111 -10.91 -17.21 6.30
C SER A 111 -10.51 -15.76 6.60
N CYS A 112 -9.22 -15.52 6.86
CA CYS A 112 -8.68 -14.18 7.01
C CYS A 112 -8.29 -13.62 5.64
N HIS A 113 -9.13 -12.73 5.11
CA HIS A 113 -8.92 -12.11 3.80
C HIS A 113 -8.34 -10.70 3.95
N TYR A 114 -7.23 -10.47 3.27
CA TYR A 114 -6.61 -9.16 3.11
C TYR A 114 -7.25 -8.46 1.92
N GLY A 115 -7.95 -7.36 2.19
CA GLY A 115 -8.61 -6.59 1.13
C GLY A 115 -7.58 -6.08 0.11
N TYR A 116 -8.03 -5.94 -1.13
CA TYR A 116 -7.33 -5.22 -2.20
C TYR A 116 -8.29 -4.17 -2.77
N MET A 117 -7.83 -2.91 -2.86
CA MET A 117 -8.60 -1.84 -3.48
C MET A 117 -7.83 -1.38 -4.72
N PRO A 118 -8.32 -1.68 -5.95
CA PRO A 118 -7.71 -1.19 -7.17
C PRO A 118 -7.85 0.32 -7.29
#